data_AF-A0A0T5Z378-F1
#
_entry.id   AF-A0A0T5Z378-F1
#
_cell.length_a   1.000
_cell.length_b   1.000
_cell.length_c   1.000
_cell.angle_alpha   90.00
_cell.angle_beta   90.00
_cell.angle_gamma   90.00
#
_symmetry.space_group_name_H-M   'P 1'
#
loop_
_entity.id
_entity.type
_entity.pdbx_description
1 polymer ?
#
loop_
_entity_poly.entity_id
_entity_poly.type
_entity_poly.pdbx_seq_one_letter_code
_entity_poly.pdbx_strand_id
1 'polypeptide(L)'
;MKKTASTPRYRGRFAPSPTGPLHFGSLVAALGSYLDARANRGSWRVRIEDLDQTRAVTGAADEILRTLEQFGFEWDGTVLYQSQRSDLYAHHLNLLLQADLAYPCGCSRKEINLAANQGIEGAIYPGTCSRGLPPGRQARAIRLRTFDQATRFNDAVQGPQFQRLAQEIGDF
;
A
#
# COMPACT_ATOMS: atom_id res chain seq x y z
N MET A 1 -0.31 18.07 37.74
CA MET A 1 -1.08 16.94 37.17
C MET A 1 -0.89 16.92 35.66
N LYS A 2 -0.15 15.93 35.11
CA LYS A 2 0.03 15.79 33.66
C LYS A 2 -1.26 15.20 33.09
N LYS A 3 -2.01 15.96 32.29
CA LYS A 3 -3.15 15.44 31.53
C LYS A 3 -2.61 14.36 30.59
N THR A 4 -2.95 13.09 30.85
CA THR A 4 -2.78 12.01 29.89
C THR A 4 -3.72 12.29 28.73
N ALA A 5 -3.21 12.83 27.63
CA ALA A 5 -4.01 13.04 26.43
C ALA A 5 -4.49 11.68 25.92
N SER A 6 -5.82 11.48 25.86
CA SER A 6 -6.39 10.28 25.26
C SER A 6 -5.95 10.22 23.79
N THR A 7 -5.42 9.08 23.36
CA THR A 7 -5.07 8.88 21.96
C THR A 7 -6.32 9.07 21.09
N PRO A 8 -6.28 9.91 20.04
CA PRO A 8 -7.44 10.07 19.15
C PRO A 8 -7.81 8.74 18.53
N ARG A 9 -9.11 8.39 18.58
CA ARG A 9 -9.63 7.12 18.03
C ARG A 9 -9.56 7.10 16.50
N TYR A 10 -9.79 8.26 15.87
CA TYR A 10 -9.69 8.40 14.42
C TYR A 10 -8.25 8.75 14.00
N ARG A 11 -7.74 8.08 12.97
CA ARG A 11 -6.40 8.32 12.40
C ARG A 11 -6.44 8.27 10.88
N GLY A 12 -6.35 9.44 10.25
CA GLY A 12 -6.15 9.58 8.82
C GLY A 12 -4.66 9.68 8.46
N ARG A 13 -4.34 9.48 7.18
CA ARG A 13 -3.02 9.80 6.63
C ARG A 13 -3.07 10.22 5.17
N PHE A 14 -2.16 11.13 4.81
CA PHE A 14 -1.75 11.36 3.42
C PHE A 14 -0.42 10.64 3.16
N ALA A 15 -0.35 9.87 2.07
CA ALA A 15 0.77 8.98 1.79
C ALA A 15 1.32 9.15 0.36
N PRO A 16 2.02 10.26 0.07
CA PRO A 16 2.53 10.54 -1.27
C PRO A 16 3.81 9.76 -1.59
N SER A 17 3.95 9.30 -2.83
CA SER A 17 5.23 8.83 -3.37
C SER A 17 6.06 10.03 -3.87
N PRO A 18 7.36 10.13 -3.58
CA PRO A 18 8.17 11.29 -3.98
C PRO A 18 8.69 11.15 -5.41
N THR A 19 7.80 10.91 -6.37
CA THR A 19 8.14 10.76 -7.81
C THR A 19 8.09 12.09 -8.58
N GLY A 20 7.87 13.19 -7.87
CA GLY A 20 7.75 14.55 -8.40
C GLY A 20 6.97 15.45 -7.42
N PRO A 21 6.73 16.72 -7.79
CA PRO A 21 5.93 17.65 -7.00
C PRO A 21 4.48 17.19 -6.83
N LEU A 22 3.77 17.71 -5.82
CA LEU A 22 2.33 17.50 -5.70
C LEU A 22 1.60 18.07 -6.93
N HIS A 23 0.88 17.20 -7.63
CA HIS A 23 -0.10 17.64 -8.63
C HIS A 23 -1.47 17.86 -7.98
N PHE A 24 -2.39 18.52 -8.70
CA PHE A 24 -3.71 18.89 -8.19
C PHE A 24 -4.50 17.72 -7.57
N GLY A 25 -4.53 16.56 -8.25
CA GLY A 25 -5.17 15.36 -7.71
C GLY A 25 -4.60 14.89 -6.37
N SER A 26 -3.27 14.95 -6.19
CA SER A 26 -2.64 14.63 -4.91
C SER A 26 -2.99 15.65 -3.83
N LEU A 27 -3.11 16.94 -4.19
CA LEU A 27 -3.55 17.98 -3.26
C LEU A 27 -5.01 17.77 -2.82
N VAL A 28 -5.90 17.35 -3.72
CA VAL A 28 -7.28 16.98 -3.39
C VAL A 28 -7.33 15.81 -2.41
N ALA A 29 -6.48 14.79 -2.60
CA ALA A 29 -6.37 13.67 -1.66
C ALA A 29 -5.83 14.11 -0.28
N ALA A 30 -4.85 15.01 -0.24
CA ALA A 30 -4.35 15.60 0.99
C ALA A 30 -5.45 16.38 1.72
N LEU A 31 -6.15 17.27 1.01
CA LEU A 31 -7.26 18.06 1.55
C LEU A 31 -8.38 17.19 2.11
N GLY A 32 -8.86 16.21 1.33
CA GLY A 32 -9.95 15.33 1.75
C GLY A 32 -9.58 14.53 3.00
N SER A 33 -8.39 13.91 3.02
CA SER A 33 -7.93 13.16 4.19
C SER A 33 -7.68 14.04 5.41
N TYR A 34 -7.21 15.28 5.21
CA TYR A 34 -6.99 16.26 6.28
C TYR A 34 -8.32 16.69 6.92
N LEU A 35 -9.26 17.14 6.10
CA LEU A 35 -10.58 17.60 6.56
C LEU A 35 -11.34 16.48 7.26
N ASP A 36 -11.32 15.26 6.74
CA ASP A 36 -11.98 14.11 7.37
C ASP A 36 -11.39 13.82 8.76
N ALA A 37 -10.05 13.82 8.89
CA ALA A 37 -9.40 13.64 10.18
C ALA A 37 -9.74 14.76 11.17
N ARG A 38 -9.75 16.03 10.72
CA ARG A 38 -10.09 17.18 11.58
C ARG A 38 -11.56 17.18 11.99
N ALA A 39 -12.48 16.88 11.08
CA ALA A 39 -13.91 16.75 11.36
C ALA A 39 -14.19 15.68 12.42
N ASN A 40 -13.44 14.57 12.38
CA ASN A 40 -13.55 13.48 13.35
C ASN A 40 -12.69 13.67 14.61
N ARG A 41 -12.10 14.85 14.83
CA ARG A 41 -11.20 15.14 15.96
C ARG A 41 -10.08 14.12 16.11
N GLY A 42 -9.60 13.62 14.97
CA GLY A 42 -8.57 12.59 14.86
C GLY A 42 -7.18 13.15 14.60
N SER A 43 -6.22 12.24 14.46
CA SER A 43 -4.89 12.57 13.97
C SER A 43 -4.83 12.47 12.45
N TRP A 44 -4.15 13.42 11.80
CA TRP A 44 -3.79 13.36 10.39
C TRP A 44 -2.27 13.24 10.24
N ARG A 45 -1.77 12.16 9.65
CA ARG A 45 -0.33 11.89 9.54
C ARG A 45 0.17 11.96 8.10
N VAL A 46 1.47 12.18 7.93
CA VAL A 46 2.13 12.10 6.62
C VAL A 46 3.10 10.91 6.58
N ARG A 47 3.04 10.14 5.48
CA ARG A 47 3.98 9.05 5.19
C ARG A 47 4.52 9.18 3.77
N ILE A 48 5.82 9.36 3.61
CA ILE A 48 6.47 9.35 2.30
C ILE A 48 6.66 7.90 1.84
N GLU A 49 6.10 7.57 0.68
CA GLU A 49 6.18 6.24 0.05
C GLU A 49 7.37 6.14 -0.90
N ASP A 50 8.58 6.24 -0.34
CA ASP A 50 9.89 6.28 -1.01
C ASP A 50 10.56 4.89 -1.17
N LEU A 51 9.76 3.83 -1.35
CA LEU A 51 10.27 2.47 -1.51
C LEU A 51 10.94 2.22 -2.87
N ASP A 52 10.42 2.87 -3.92
CA ASP A 52 10.97 2.73 -5.25
C ASP A 52 11.99 3.83 -5.53
N GLN A 53 13.24 3.55 -5.17
CA GLN A 53 14.34 4.48 -5.35
C GLN A 53 14.64 4.79 -6.84
N THR A 54 14.19 3.94 -7.76
CA THR A 54 14.38 4.19 -9.21
C THR A 54 13.42 5.25 -9.75
N ARG A 55 12.29 5.44 -9.07
CA ARG A 55 11.29 6.47 -9.41
C ARG A 55 11.31 7.67 -8.48
N ALA A 56 11.96 7.57 -7.32
CA ALA A 56 12.08 8.67 -6.38
C ALA A 56 12.94 9.80 -6.96
N VAL A 57 12.43 11.04 -6.86
CA VAL A 57 13.13 12.25 -7.29
C VAL A 57 13.75 12.92 -6.07
N THR A 58 15.07 13.16 -6.12
CA THR A 58 15.81 13.85 -5.07
C THR A 58 15.15 15.20 -4.74
N GLY A 59 14.86 15.44 -3.46
CA GLY A 59 14.23 16.68 -2.99
C GLY A 59 12.70 16.75 -3.13
N ALA A 60 12.07 15.82 -3.85
CA ALA A 60 10.61 15.83 -4.04
C ALA A 60 9.85 15.63 -2.73
N ALA A 61 10.34 14.77 -1.84
CA ALA A 61 9.74 14.58 -0.51
C ALA A 61 9.69 15.89 0.29
N ASP A 62 10.79 16.65 0.31
CA ASP A 62 10.87 17.92 1.01
C ASP A 62 9.98 18.99 0.36
N GLU A 63 9.92 19.00 -0.98
CA GLU A 63 9.02 19.89 -1.72
C GLU A 63 7.56 19.61 -1.40
N ILE A 64 7.15 18.33 -1.39
CA ILE A 64 5.82 17.90 -0.99
C ILE A 64 5.49 18.43 0.42
N LEU A 65 6.37 18.23 1.39
CA LEU A 65 6.15 18.69 2.77
C LEU A 65 6.03 20.22 2.86
N ARG A 66 6.91 20.97 2.17
CA ARG A 66 6.82 22.42 2.09
C ARG A 66 5.52 22.89 1.45
N THR A 67 5.06 22.23 0.38
CA THR A 67 3.77 22.55 -0.23
C THR A 67 2.63 22.31 0.76
N LEU A 68 2.64 21.20 1.51
CA LEU A 68 1.60 20.97 2.52
C LEU A 68 1.57 22.08 3.58
N GLU A 69 2.73 22.52 4.07
CA GLU A 69 2.85 23.64 5.01
C GLU A 69 2.32 24.96 4.42
N GLN A 70 2.65 25.25 3.16
CA GLN A 70 2.18 26.46 2.46
C GLN A 70 0.66 26.51 2.32
N PHE A 71 0.00 25.36 2.19
CA PHE A 71 -1.46 25.24 2.16
C PHE A 71 -2.10 25.17 3.56
N GLY A 72 -1.31 25.26 4.64
CA GLY A 72 -1.79 25.24 6.03
C GLY A 72 -2.15 23.85 6.54
N PHE A 73 -1.64 22.78 5.94
CA PHE A 73 -1.84 21.42 6.44
C PHE A 73 -0.88 21.10 7.58
N GLU A 74 -1.42 20.97 8.79
CA GLU A 74 -0.66 20.58 9.97
C GLU A 74 -0.79 19.07 10.20
N TRP A 75 0.29 18.30 10.07
CA TRP A 75 0.28 16.87 10.39
C TRP A 75 0.70 16.58 11.83
N ASP A 76 0.16 15.48 12.37
CA ASP A 76 0.35 15.05 13.73
C ASP A 76 1.47 14.01 13.84
N GLY A 77 2.46 14.30 14.69
CA GLY A 77 3.62 13.44 14.92
C GLY A 77 4.70 13.59 13.85
N THR A 78 5.66 12.66 13.83
CA THR A 78 6.77 12.69 12.88
C THR A 78 6.36 12.14 11.52
N VAL A 79 6.88 12.74 10.45
CA VAL A 79 6.78 12.17 9.09
C VAL A 79 7.44 10.80 9.08
N LEU A 80 6.77 9.82 8.47
CA LEU A 80 7.29 8.47 8.30
C LEU A 80 7.85 8.31 6.89
N TYR A 81 9.05 7.73 6.76
CA TYR A 81 9.64 7.36 5.48
C TYR A 81 9.66 5.84 5.34
N GLN A 82 9.11 5.31 4.26
CA GLN A 82 9.03 3.86 4.07
C GLN A 82 10.39 3.22 3.81
N SER A 83 11.35 3.93 3.23
CA SER A 83 12.74 3.51 3.05
C SER A 83 13.42 3.12 4.37
N GLN A 84 12.96 3.66 5.51
CA GLN A 84 13.48 3.38 6.85
C GLN A 84 12.79 2.19 7.54
N ARG A 85 11.99 1.40 6.81
CA ARG A 85 11.12 0.34 7.39
C ARG A 85 11.36 -1.05 6.83
N SER A 86 12.45 -1.25 6.10
CA SER A 86 12.81 -2.53 5.48
C SER A 86 12.76 -3.71 6.46
N ASP A 87 13.30 -3.54 7.68
CA ASP A 87 13.29 -4.60 8.71
C ASP A 87 11.88 -4.99 9.14
N LEU A 88 10.97 -4.01 9.25
CA LEU A 88 9.59 -4.27 9.62
C LEU A 88 8.85 -5.02 8.50
N TYR A 89 9.10 -4.64 7.24
CA TYR A 89 8.52 -5.36 6.10
C TYR A 89 9.06 -6.79 6.01
N ALA A 90 10.37 -6.98 6.19
CA ALA A 90 10.98 -8.31 6.22
C ALA A 90 10.42 -9.17 7.37
N HIS A 91 10.23 -8.60 8.55
CA HIS A 91 9.62 -9.29 9.68
C HIS A 91 8.20 -9.77 9.36
N HIS A 92 7.32 -8.90 8.87
CA HIS A 92 5.94 -9.28 8.55
C HIS A 92 5.84 -10.20 7.32
N LEU A 93 6.72 -10.04 6.34
CA LEU A 93 6.82 -10.97 5.21
C LEU A 93 7.14 -12.39 5.71
N ASN A 94 8.09 -12.53 6.63
CA ASN A 94 8.41 -13.81 7.25
C ASN A 94 7.22 -14.41 8.01
N LEU A 95 6.44 -13.60 8.73
CA LEU A 95 5.22 -14.08 9.38
C LEU A 95 4.18 -14.60 8.38
N LEU A 96 4.00 -13.91 7.26
CA LEU A 96 3.09 -14.35 6.19
C LEU A 96 3.56 -15.66 5.54
N LEU A 97 4.86 -15.80 5.29
CA LEU A 97 5.46 -17.02 4.76
C LEU A 97 5.30 -18.19 5.74
N GLN A 98 5.55 -17.97 7.04
CA GLN A 98 5.38 -18.99 8.08
C GLN A 98 3.93 -19.44 8.25
N ALA A 99 2.97 -18.56 7.97
CA ALA A 99 1.54 -18.84 8.04
C ALA A 99 0.95 -19.45 6.75
N ASP A 100 1.77 -19.75 5.73
CA ASP A 100 1.33 -20.18 4.38
C ASP A 100 0.33 -19.21 3.71
N LEU A 101 0.41 -17.92 4.09
CA LEU A 101 -0.37 -16.82 3.50
C LEU A 101 0.38 -16.16 2.34
N ALA A 102 1.67 -16.45 2.19
CA ALA A 102 2.49 -16.01 1.09
C ALA A 102 3.45 -17.12 0.66
N TYR A 103 3.90 -17.10 -0.59
CA TYR A 103 4.82 -18.11 -1.12
C TYR A 103 5.77 -17.55 -2.18
N PRO A 104 6.97 -18.14 -2.35
CA PRO A 104 7.91 -17.73 -3.38
C PRO A 104 7.44 -18.13 -4.78
N CYS A 105 7.59 -17.22 -5.73
CA CYS A 105 7.28 -17.43 -7.14
C CYS A 105 8.53 -17.26 -8.00
N GLY A 106 8.77 -18.25 -8.87
CA GLY A 106 9.88 -18.25 -9.84
C GLY A 106 9.47 -17.90 -11.27
N CYS A 107 8.21 -17.52 -11.52
CA CYS A 107 7.73 -17.19 -12.86
C CYS A 107 8.21 -15.81 -13.33
N SER A 108 8.61 -15.73 -14.59
CA SER A 108 8.85 -14.48 -15.30
C SER A 108 7.54 -13.83 -15.74
N ARG A 109 7.56 -12.52 -16.02
CA ARG A 109 6.40 -11.79 -16.58
C ARG A 109 5.90 -12.40 -17.89
N LYS A 110 6.82 -12.86 -18.76
CA LYS A 110 6.48 -13.51 -20.04
C LYS A 110 5.70 -14.81 -19.85
N GLU A 111 6.14 -15.66 -18.92
CA GLU A 111 5.44 -16.91 -18.60
C GLU A 111 4.04 -16.66 -18.03
N ILE A 112 3.92 -15.66 -17.14
CA ILE A 112 2.63 -15.27 -16.57
C ILE A 112 1.70 -14.82 -17.69
N ASN A 113 2.12 -13.86 -18.52
CA ASN A 113 1.28 -13.32 -19.59
C ASN A 113 0.85 -14.37 -20.63
N LEU A 114 1.64 -15.43 -20.83
CA LEU A 114 1.29 -16.50 -21.77
C LEU A 114 0.20 -17.44 -21.23
N ALA A 115 0.14 -17.63 -19.91
CA ALA A 115 -0.75 -18.60 -19.26
C ALA A 115 -1.90 -17.96 -18.45
N ALA A 116 -1.83 -16.64 -18.24
CA ALA A 116 -2.78 -15.90 -17.44
C ALA A 116 -4.04 -15.52 -18.23
N ASN A 117 -5.18 -15.61 -17.55
CA ASN A 117 -6.39 -14.89 -17.96
C ASN A 117 -6.20 -13.39 -17.71
N GLN A 118 -6.92 -12.54 -18.44
CA GLN A 118 -6.93 -11.10 -18.19
C GLN A 118 -8.00 -10.77 -17.14
N GLY A 119 -7.59 -10.08 -16.08
CA GLY A 119 -8.45 -9.49 -15.06
C GLY A 119 -8.48 -7.97 -15.17
N ILE A 120 -9.14 -7.34 -14.20
CA ILE A 120 -9.35 -5.89 -14.20
C ILE A 120 -8.06 -5.08 -14.01
N GLU A 121 -7.08 -5.63 -13.29
CA GLU A 121 -5.76 -5.01 -13.07
C GLU A 121 -4.65 -5.65 -13.94
N GLY A 122 -5.02 -6.43 -14.95
CA GLY A 122 -4.11 -7.11 -15.86
C GLY A 122 -4.07 -8.63 -15.63
N ALA A 123 -2.92 -9.25 -15.92
CA ALA A 123 -2.80 -10.69 -15.99
C ALA A 123 -2.99 -11.37 -14.62
N ILE A 124 -4.01 -12.22 -14.49
CA ILE A 124 -4.31 -13.00 -13.29
C ILE A 124 -3.28 -14.13 -13.18
N TYR A 125 -2.51 -14.15 -12.09
CA TYR A 125 -1.45 -15.14 -11.92
C TYR A 125 -2.04 -16.58 -11.95
N PRO A 126 -1.54 -17.49 -12.81
CA PRO A 126 -2.13 -18.82 -13.01
C PRO A 126 -1.83 -19.82 -11.89
N GLY A 127 -1.25 -19.39 -10.77
CA GLY A 127 -0.99 -20.25 -9.62
C GLY A 127 0.14 -21.27 -9.80
N THR A 128 1.03 -21.10 -10.79
CA THR A 128 2.09 -22.07 -11.12
C THR A 128 2.97 -22.46 -9.92
N CYS A 129 3.28 -21.51 -9.04
CA CYS A 129 4.11 -21.73 -7.85
C CYS A 129 3.30 -21.87 -6.55
N SER A 130 1.96 -21.91 -6.61
CA SER A 130 1.07 -21.86 -5.44
C SER A 130 1.22 -23.05 -4.48
N ARG A 131 1.77 -24.15 -4.97
CA ARG A 131 2.07 -25.38 -4.21
C ARG A 131 3.58 -25.62 -4.02
N GLY A 132 4.38 -24.57 -4.21
CA GLY A 132 5.84 -24.63 -4.13
C GLY A 132 6.53 -24.30 -5.45
N LEU A 133 7.83 -23.99 -5.37
CA LEU A 133 8.64 -23.70 -6.55
C LEU A 133 8.85 -24.97 -7.39
N PRO A 134 8.57 -24.92 -8.70
CA PRO A 134 8.92 -26.02 -9.60
C PRO A 134 10.43 -26.35 -9.57
N PRO A 135 10.83 -27.62 -9.77
CA PRO A 135 12.24 -28.01 -9.77
C PRO A 135 13.11 -27.15 -10.69
N GLY A 136 14.29 -26.78 -10.20
CA GLY A 136 15.25 -25.95 -10.95
C GLY A 136 14.92 -24.46 -11.02
N ARG A 137 13.80 -24.00 -10.43
CA ARG A 137 13.46 -22.58 -10.36
C ARG A 137 13.98 -21.93 -9.09
N GLN A 138 14.40 -20.67 -9.22
CA GLN A 138 14.73 -19.80 -8.09
C GLN A 138 13.59 -18.81 -7.83
N ALA A 139 13.36 -18.47 -6.56
CA ALA A 139 12.42 -17.44 -6.17
C ALA A 139 12.84 -16.08 -6.77
N ARG A 140 11.89 -15.35 -7.34
CA ARG A 140 12.09 -13.99 -7.91
C ARG A 140 11.15 -12.96 -7.29
N ALA A 141 10.02 -13.42 -6.77
CA ALA A 141 9.03 -12.62 -6.08
C ALA A 141 8.42 -13.45 -4.95
N ILE A 142 7.76 -12.78 -4.02
CA ILE A 142 6.82 -13.40 -3.10
C ILE A 142 5.42 -12.98 -3.55
N ARG A 143 4.48 -13.92 -3.56
CA ARG A 143 3.06 -13.66 -3.84
C ARG A 143 2.24 -13.86 -2.58
N LEU A 144 1.23 -13.02 -2.38
CA LEU A 144 0.21 -13.24 -1.38
C LEU A 144 -0.80 -14.27 -1.91
N ARG A 145 -1.14 -15.26 -1.07
CA ARG A 145 -2.17 -16.24 -1.39
C ARG A 145 -3.54 -15.58 -1.24
N THR A 146 -4.32 -15.62 -2.31
CA THR A 146 -5.73 -15.25 -2.32
C THR A 146 -6.60 -16.49 -2.17
N PHE A 147 -7.75 -16.32 -1.52
CA PHE A 147 -8.72 -17.39 -1.35
C PHE A 147 -9.98 -17.05 -2.14
N ASP A 148 -10.72 -18.05 -2.61
CA ASP A 148 -12.00 -17.86 -3.27
C ASP A 148 -13.10 -17.52 -2.25
N GLN A 149 -12.92 -16.37 -1.61
CA GLN A 149 -13.84 -15.78 -0.65
C GLN A 149 -14.20 -14.38 -1.14
N ALA A 150 -15.48 -14.06 -1.00
CA ALA A 150 -15.97 -12.73 -1.28
C ALA A 150 -15.38 -11.73 -0.29
N THR A 151 -14.55 -10.82 -0.77
CA THR A 151 -14.13 -9.63 -0.03
C THR A 151 -15.21 -8.58 -0.17
N ARG A 152 -15.70 -8.08 0.97
CA ARG A 152 -16.76 -7.08 1.04
C ARG A 152 -16.34 -5.98 2.01
N PHE A 153 -16.55 -4.73 1.61
CA PHE A 153 -16.43 -3.60 2.50
C PHE A 153 -17.42 -2.52 2.10
N ASN A 154 -17.79 -1.65 3.03
CA ASN A 154 -18.60 -0.47 2.72
C ASN A 154 -17.67 0.73 2.62
N ASP A 155 -17.46 1.22 1.41
CA ASP A 155 -16.76 2.48 1.20
C ASP A 155 -17.64 3.63 1.70
N ALA A 156 -17.06 4.57 2.43
CA ALA A 156 -17.83 5.67 3.03
C ALA A 156 -18.41 6.64 1.99
N VAL A 157 -17.85 6.67 0.78
CA VAL A 157 -18.27 7.54 -0.33
C VAL A 157 -19.01 6.74 -1.40
N GLN A 158 -18.45 5.60 -1.81
CA GLN A 158 -18.96 4.79 -2.93
C GLN A 158 -19.94 3.69 -2.49
N GLY A 159 -20.14 3.50 -1.17
CA GLY A 159 -21.05 2.50 -0.63
C GLY A 159 -20.51 1.06 -0.74
N PRO A 160 -21.39 0.03 -0.74
CA PRO A 160 -20.99 -1.37 -0.69
C PRO A 160 -20.11 -1.78 -1.90
N GLN A 161 -18.94 -2.32 -1.60
CA GLN A 161 -17.99 -2.88 -2.55
C GLN A 161 -17.88 -4.40 -2.38
N PHE A 162 -17.66 -5.10 -3.48
CA PHE A 162 -17.57 -6.56 -3.52
C PHE A 162 -16.52 -7.00 -4.54
N GLN A 163 -15.67 -7.97 -4.17
CA GLN A 163 -14.69 -8.57 -5.08
C GLN A 163 -14.36 -10.02 -4.69
N ARG A 164 -14.14 -10.90 -5.67
CA ARG A 164 -13.55 -12.23 -5.50
C ARG A 164 -12.09 -12.22 -5.95
N LEU A 165 -11.19 -11.89 -5.03
CA LEU A 165 -9.77 -11.67 -5.34
C LEU A 165 -9.12 -12.83 -6.10
N ALA A 166 -9.34 -14.09 -5.70
CA ALA A 166 -8.74 -15.24 -6.36
C ALA A 166 -9.16 -15.42 -7.83
N GLN A 167 -10.33 -14.91 -8.21
CA GLN A 167 -10.86 -15.02 -9.57
C GLN A 167 -10.56 -13.78 -10.42
N GLU A 168 -10.56 -12.59 -9.80
CA GLU A 168 -10.50 -11.31 -10.51
C GLU A 168 -9.10 -10.69 -10.56
N ILE A 169 -8.26 -11.01 -9.57
CA ILE A 169 -6.90 -10.45 -9.40
C ILE A 169 -5.84 -11.58 -9.37
N GLY A 170 -6.15 -12.69 -8.70
CA GLY A 170 -5.23 -13.79 -8.43
C GLY A 170 -4.22 -13.49 -7.33
N ASP A 171 -3.28 -14.40 -7.12
CA ASP A 171 -2.21 -14.23 -6.14
C ASP A 171 -1.23 -13.14 -6.60
N PHE A 172 -1.23 -11.99 -5.92
CA PHE A 172 -0.44 -10.80 -6.27
C PHE A 172 0.90 -10.72 -5.56
#